data_AF-A0A0F9LV90-F1
#
_entry.id   AF-A0A0F9LV90-F1
#
_cell.length_a   1.000
_cell.length_b   1.000
_cell.length_c   1.000
_cell.angle_alpha   90.00
_cell.angle_beta   90.00
_cell.angle_gamma   90.00
#
_symmetry.space_group_name_H-M   'P 1'
#
loop_
_entity.id
_entity.type
_entity.pdbx_description
1 polymer ?
#
loop_
_entity_poly.entity_id
_entity_poly.type
_entity_poly.pdbx_seq_one_letter_code
_entity_poly.pdbx_strand_id
1 'polypeptide(L)'
;MKFISKIADATHELFLRWVLINVTVAFAVAGAAYHGLLHIIYLNDPSYLTYLITLLYLAVTAYTGVRTYWVSRQQKLLKEFKQKLHEEDIVDITKTDSIIFNHLADLRATGKNDQTVILMCRSNDVHDKHEVIWHYGDVLVNLGLVGTVVGFTMALWPFFILPEFTFEAVKGVLGTISGGIAVALFTTGLGITTSVIIKVQARYLETGTNQLMTQLAYLTETKLIPILRVDEN
;
A
#
# COMPACT_ATOMS: atom_id res chain seq x y z
N MET A 1 -26.64 2.72 -16.97
CA MET A 1 -26.11 4.00 -16.46
C MET A 1 -26.33 4.24 -14.95
N LYS A 2 -27.32 3.60 -14.29
CA LYS A 2 -27.55 3.69 -12.82
C LYS A 2 -26.52 2.98 -11.94
N PHE A 3 -25.72 2.06 -12.48
CA PHE A 3 -24.70 1.34 -11.71
C PHE A 3 -23.45 2.21 -11.48
N ILE A 4 -23.11 3.06 -12.46
CA ILE A 4 -22.00 4.01 -12.35
C ILE A 4 -22.39 5.18 -11.42
N SER A 5 -23.64 5.63 -11.43
CA SER A 5 -24.10 6.68 -10.51
C SER A 5 -24.13 6.24 -9.04
N LYS A 6 -24.30 4.94 -8.76
CA LYS A 6 -24.24 4.38 -7.40
C LYS A 6 -22.80 4.17 -6.90
N ILE A 7 -21.83 4.12 -7.81
CA ILE A 7 -20.39 4.17 -7.49
C ILE A 7 -19.91 5.63 -7.39
N ALA A 8 -20.59 6.55 -8.07
CA ALA A 8 -20.29 7.98 -8.12
C ALA A 8 -21.04 8.85 -7.09
N ASP A 9 -21.60 8.26 -6.03
CA ASP A 9 -21.81 9.03 -4.81
C ASP A 9 -20.43 9.45 -4.30
N ALA A 10 -20.22 10.75 -4.06
CA ALA A 10 -18.93 11.41 -3.77
C ALA A 10 -18.26 11.01 -2.44
N THR A 11 -18.41 9.76 -2.01
CA THR A 11 -18.10 9.25 -0.67
C THR A 11 -17.02 8.17 -0.64
N HIS A 12 -16.58 7.64 -1.80
CA HIS A 12 -15.48 6.67 -1.92
C HIS A 12 -14.33 7.14 -2.81
N GLU A 13 -14.06 8.44 -2.88
CA GLU A 13 -13.06 9.01 -3.80
C GLU A 13 -11.67 8.38 -3.61
N LEU A 14 -11.24 8.17 -2.37
CA LEU A 14 -9.94 7.56 -2.06
C LEU A 14 -9.86 6.10 -2.52
N PHE A 15 -10.88 5.31 -2.19
CA PHE A 15 -10.93 3.89 -2.57
C PHE A 15 -11.07 3.73 -4.09
N LEU A 16 -11.88 4.58 -4.74
CA LEU A 16 -12.05 4.56 -6.20
C LEU A 16 -10.74 4.91 -6.92
N ARG A 17 -9.98 5.91 -6.43
CA ARG A 17 -8.64 6.22 -6.94
C ARG A 17 -7.69 5.01 -6.81
N TRP A 18 -7.72 4.30 -5.68
CA TRP A 18 -6.93 3.07 -5.51
C TRP A 18 -7.36 1.96 -6.48
N VAL A 19 -8.66 1.76 -6.68
CA VAL A 19 -9.19 0.79 -7.67
C VAL A 19 -8.74 1.16 -9.08
N LEU A 20 -8.81 2.44 -9.46
CA LEU A 20 -8.38 2.91 -10.78
C LEU A 20 -6.90 2.56 -11.06
N ILE A 21 -6.01 2.82 -10.09
CA ILE A 21 -4.60 2.47 -10.22
C ILE A 21 -4.43 0.96 -10.45
N ASN A 22 -5.13 0.12 -9.67
CA ASN A 22 -5.04 -1.33 -9.80
C ASN A 22 -5.62 -1.84 -11.12
N VAL A 23 -6.69 -1.23 -11.63
CA VAL A 23 -7.25 -1.56 -12.95
C VAL A 23 -6.26 -1.20 -14.06
N THR A 24 -5.61 -0.04 -13.98
CA THR A 24 -4.57 0.36 -14.95
C THR A 24 -3.39 -0.62 -14.93
N VAL A 25 -2.94 -1.03 -13.74
CA VAL A 25 -1.88 -2.03 -13.60
C VAL A 25 -2.32 -3.39 -14.16
N ALA A 26 -3.53 -3.84 -13.82
CA ALA A 26 -4.07 -5.10 -14.33
C ALA A 26 -4.18 -5.10 -15.86
N PHE A 27 -4.57 -3.98 -16.47
CA PHE A 27 -4.59 -3.82 -17.92
C PHE A 27 -3.18 -3.91 -18.53
N ALA A 28 -2.18 -3.25 -17.92
CA ALA A 28 -0.80 -3.35 -18.37
C ALA A 28 -0.26 -4.78 -18.28
N VAL A 29 -0.56 -5.49 -17.18
CA VAL A 29 -0.19 -6.90 -16.98
C VAL A 29 -0.89 -7.81 -17.99
N ALA A 30 -2.18 -7.58 -18.28
CA ALA A 30 -2.90 -8.32 -19.31
C ALA A 30 -2.32 -8.09 -20.71
N GLY A 31 -1.93 -6.86 -21.04
CA GLY A 31 -1.20 -6.55 -22.28
C GLY A 31 0.14 -7.29 -22.37
N ALA A 32 0.90 -7.29 -21.28
CA ALA A 32 2.16 -8.04 -21.21
C ALA A 32 1.95 -9.56 -21.35
N ALA A 33 0.87 -10.09 -20.78
CA ALA A 33 0.48 -11.49 -20.92
C ALA A 33 0.12 -11.83 -22.37
N TYR A 34 -0.64 -10.96 -23.05
CA TYR A 34 -1.03 -11.12 -24.45
C TYR A 34 0.19 -11.19 -25.38
N HIS A 35 1.23 -10.39 -25.12
CA HIS A 35 2.49 -10.43 -25.87
C HIS A 35 3.45 -11.55 -25.44
N GLY A 36 3.05 -12.41 -24.50
CA GLY A 36 3.89 -13.52 -24.01
C GLY A 36 5.06 -13.09 -23.11
N LEU A 37 5.14 -11.81 -22.72
CA LEU A 37 6.24 -11.29 -21.90
C LEU A 37 6.29 -11.95 -20.52
N LEU A 38 5.13 -12.15 -19.88
CA LEU A 38 5.07 -12.84 -18.59
C LEU A 38 5.60 -14.28 -18.72
N HIS A 39 5.24 -14.97 -19.79
CA HIS A 39 5.71 -16.34 -20.02
C HIS A 39 7.23 -16.40 -20.13
N ILE A 40 7.85 -15.45 -20.85
CA ILE A 40 9.31 -15.31 -20.96
C ILE A 40 9.92 -15.07 -19.58
N ILE A 41 9.38 -14.14 -18.79
CA ILE A 41 9.93 -13.81 -17.47
C ILE A 41 9.87 -15.03 -16.54
N TYR A 42 8.71 -15.69 -16.42
CA TYR A 42 8.53 -16.78 -15.45
C TYR A 42 9.21 -18.09 -15.86
N LEU A 43 9.29 -18.42 -17.15
CA LEU A 43 10.00 -19.62 -17.59
C LEU A 43 11.51 -19.49 -17.50
N ASN A 44 12.04 -18.28 -17.69
CA ASN A 44 13.47 -18.02 -17.64
C ASN A 44 14.00 -17.74 -16.23
N ASP A 45 13.18 -17.88 -15.18
CA ASP A 45 13.59 -17.69 -13.79
C ASP A 45 13.57 -19.01 -12.96
N PRO A 46 14.66 -19.80 -13.02
CA PRO A 46 14.84 -20.97 -12.17
C PRO A 46 15.11 -20.64 -10.69
N SER A 47 15.40 -19.38 -10.33
CA SER A 47 15.66 -18.98 -8.94
C SER A 47 14.37 -18.86 -8.11
N TYR A 48 13.21 -18.82 -8.78
CA TYR A 48 11.89 -18.58 -8.21
C TYR A 48 11.72 -17.20 -7.52
N LEU A 49 12.70 -16.30 -7.62
CA LEU A 49 12.63 -14.96 -7.02
C LEU A 49 11.51 -14.12 -7.64
N THR A 50 11.25 -14.27 -8.94
CA THR A 50 10.17 -13.58 -9.64
C THR A 50 8.79 -13.96 -9.10
N TYR A 51 8.59 -15.24 -8.78
CA TYR A 51 7.35 -15.70 -8.14
C TYR A 51 7.21 -15.12 -6.74
N LEU A 52 8.30 -15.07 -5.96
CA LEU A 52 8.32 -14.48 -4.62
C LEU A 52 7.99 -12.98 -4.65
N ILE A 53 8.63 -12.21 -5.55
CA ILE A 53 8.38 -10.78 -5.77
C ILE A 53 6.90 -10.56 -6.09
N THR A 54 6.34 -11.36 -7.00
CA THR A 54 4.94 -11.23 -7.43
C THR A 54 3.97 -11.56 -6.30
N LEU A 55 4.22 -12.63 -5.54
CA LEU A 55 3.38 -13.00 -4.40
C LEU A 55 3.39 -11.90 -3.33
N LEU A 56 4.58 -11.39 -2.99
CA LEU A 56 4.73 -10.30 -2.03
C LEU A 56 4.01 -9.04 -2.50
N TYR A 57 4.17 -8.68 -3.79
CA TYR A 57 3.47 -7.55 -4.40
C TYR A 57 1.95 -7.67 -4.28
N LEU A 58 1.38 -8.85 -4.58
CA LEU A 58 -0.06 -9.09 -4.47
C LEU A 58 -0.54 -8.99 -3.02
N ALA A 59 0.20 -9.56 -2.07
CA ALA A 59 -0.12 -9.51 -0.65
C ALA A 59 -0.12 -8.06 -0.11
N VAL A 60 0.91 -7.28 -0.44
CA VAL A 60 1.04 -5.88 0.01
C VAL A 60 -0.01 -4.99 -0.67
N THR A 61 -0.30 -5.22 -1.96
CA THR A 61 -1.38 -4.53 -2.69
C THR A 61 -2.74 -4.82 -2.04
N ALA A 62 -3.04 -6.09 -1.73
CA ALA A 62 -4.28 -6.48 -1.07
C ALA A 62 -4.40 -5.84 0.33
N TYR A 63 -3.33 -5.88 1.11
CA TYR A 63 -3.27 -5.21 2.41
C TYR A 63 -3.54 -3.70 2.29
N THR A 64 -2.90 -3.03 1.33
CA THR A 64 -3.10 -1.60 1.04
C THR A 64 -4.55 -1.31 0.63
N GLY A 65 -5.17 -2.19 -0.15
CA GLY A 65 -6.59 -2.08 -0.52
C GLY A 65 -7.53 -2.16 0.68
N VAL A 66 -7.34 -3.13 1.56
CA VAL A 66 -8.15 -3.28 2.79
C VAL A 66 -8.00 -2.04 3.69
N ARG A 67 -6.77 -1.54 3.86
CA ARG A 67 -6.50 -0.33 4.64
C ARG A 67 -7.14 0.91 4.01
N THR A 68 -7.03 1.06 2.69
CA THR A 68 -7.65 2.18 1.96
C THR A 68 -9.17 2.18 2.08
N TYR A 69 -9.79 0.99 2.00
CA TYR A 69 -11.21 0.85 2.24
C TYR A 69 -11.61 1.27 3.67
N TRP A 70 -10.84 0.83 4.67
CA TRP A 70 -11.08 1.20 6.06
C TRP A 70 -10.97 2.72 6.29
N VAL A 71 -9.91 3.37 5.77
CA VAL A 71 -9.75 4.84 5.86
C VAL A 71 -10.89 5.57 5.16
N SER A 72 -11.28 5.12 3.96
CA SER A 72 -12.42 5.69 3.23
C SER A 72 -13.72 5.59 4.03
N ARG A 73 -13.94 4.47 4.74
CA ARG A 73 -15.10 4.31 5.63
C ARG A 73 -15.06 5.29 6.81
N GLN A 74 -13.89 5.53 7.42
CA GLN A 74 -13.76 6.50 8.52
C GLN A 74 -14.02 7.94 8.06
N GLN A 75 -13.55 8.32 6.86
CA GLN A 75 -13.87 9.61 6.26
C GLN A 75 -15.37 9.81 6.05
N LYS A 76 -16.08 8.75 5.65
CA LYS A 76 -17.55 8.77 5.51
C LYS A 76 -18.23 9.04 6.84
N LEU A 77 -17.87 8.28 7.89
CA LEU A 77 -18.44 8.45 9.23
C LEU A 77 -18.22 9.87 9.76
N LEU A 78 -17.03 10.44 9.53
CA LEU A 78 -16.73 11.81 9.96
C LEU A 78 -17.57 12.86 9.22
N LYS A 79 -17.79 12.69 7.90
CA LYS A 79 -18.65 13.58 7.11
C LYS A 79 -20.11 13.52 7.57
N GLU A 80 -20.63 12.31 7.79
CA GLU A 80 -22.00 12.10 8.31
C GLU A 80 -22.16 12.72 9.70
N PHE A 81 -21.15 12.58 10.57
CA PHE A 81 -21.13 13.23 11.89
C PHE A 81 -21.13 14.76 11.78
N LYS A 82 -20.27 15.34 10.92
CA LYS A 82 -20.22 16.79 10.68
C LYS A 82 -21.57 17.35 10.22
N GLN A 83 -22.29 16.60 9.39
CA GLN A 83 -23.60 16.99 8.89
C GLN A 83 -24.67 16.95 10.00
N LYS A 84 -24.71 15.87 10.79
CA LYS A 84 -25.64 15.74 11.93
C LYS A 84 -25.38 16.77 13.03
N LEU A 85 -24.12 17.14 13.27
CA LEU A 85 -23.78 18.20 14.23
C LEU A 85 -24.23 19.61 13.81
N HIS A 86 -24.72 19.78 12.56
CA HIS A 86 -25.29 21.03 12.08
C HIS A 86 -26.79 21.16 12.37
N GLU A 87 -27.46 20.07 12.77
CA GLU A 87 -28.92 19.99 13.00
C GLU A 87 -29.31 20.03 14.50
N GLU A 88 -28.44 20.53 15.39
CA GLU A 88 -28.67 20.74 16.84
C GLU A 88 -29.03 19.53 17.72
N ASP A 89 -29.36 18.37 17.16
CA ASP A 89 -29.50 17.15 17.97
C ASP A 89 -28.12 16.56 18.29
N ILE A 90 -27.69 16.71 19.56
CA ILE A 90 -26.61 15.91 20.16
C ILE A 90 -27.14 14.48 20.27
N VAL A 91 -27.21 13.77 19.14
CA VAL A 91 -27.58 12.35 19.13
C VAL A 91 -26.45 11.57 19.78
N ASP A 92 -26.85 10.69 20.70
CA ASP A 92 -26.00 9.73 21.40
C ASP A 92 -25.31 8.78 20.39
N ILE A 93 -24.08 9.08 19.99
CA ILE A 93 -23.28 8.22 19.10
C ILE A 93 -22.54 7.21 19.97
N THR A 94 -23.30 6.37 20.66
CA THR A 94 -22.79 5.38 21.62
C THR A 94 -22.43 4.03 21.01
N LYS A 95 -22.53 3.85 19.68
CA LYS A 95 -22.53 2.48 19.13
C LYS A 95 -21.95 2.25 17.73
N THR A 96 -20.91 3.00 17.33
CA THR A 96 -20.20 2.68 16.08
C THR A 96 -18.69 2.66 16.31
N ASP A 97 -18.06 1.51 16.03
CA ASP A 97 -16.60 1.26 16.05
C ASP A 97 -15.86 2.24 15.12
N SER A 98 -15.69 3.47 15.58
CA SER A 98 -15.04 4.54 14.87
C SER A 98 -13.93 5.09 15.74
N ILE A 99 -12.80 5.41 15.12
CA ILE A 99 -11.67 6.09 15.76
C ILE A 99 -12.16 7.35 16.49
N ILE A 100 -13.21 7.99 15.95
CA ILE A 100 -13.89 9.16 16.51
C ILE A 100 -14.44 8.85 17.91
N PHE A 101 -15.09 7.70 18.11
CA PHE A 101 -15.68 7.33 19.40
C PHE A 101 -14.61 6.99 20.44
N ASN A 102 -13.60 6.20 20.07
CA ASN A 102 -12.48 5.90 20.99
C ASN A 102 -11.71 7.18 21.33
N HIS A 103 -11.55 8.12 20.39
CA HIS A 103 -10.95 9.41 20.66
C HIS A 103 -11.82 10.27 21.60
N LEU A 104 -13.15 10.29 21.40
CA LEU A 104 -14.08 11.00 22.29
C LEU A 104 -14.18 10.36 23.69
N ALA A 105 -14.10 9.03 23.77
CA ALA A 105 -14.07 8.29 25.03
C ALA A 105 -12.76 8.53 25.79
N ASP A 106 -11.61 8.52 25.10
CA ASP A 106 -10.32 8.87 25.69
C ASP A 106 -10.30 10.34 26.15
N LEU A 107 -10.93 11.26 25.41
CA LEU A 107 -11.07 12.67 25.82
C LEU A 107 -11.97 12.86 27.03
N ARG A 108 -13.07 12.09 27.14
CA ARG A 108 -13.92 12.07 28.35
C ARG A 108 -13.21 11.45 29.55
N ALA A 109 -12.33 10.47 29.33
CA ALA A 109 -11.66 9.73 30.40
C ALA A 109 -10.41 10.45 30.96
N THR A 110 -9.69 11.21 30.13
CA THR A 110 -8.35 11.74 30.50
C THR A 110 -8.37 13.20 30.96
N GLY A 111 -9.50 13.91 30.80
CA GLY A 111 -9.61 15.32 31.18
C GLY A 111 -8.86 16.28 30.23
N LYS A 112 -9.25 17.56 30.29
CA LYS A 112 -8.98 18.65 29.32
C LYS A 112 -7.52 18.92 28.90
N ASN A 113 -6.50 18.36 29.56
CA ASN A 113 -5.12 18.85 29.44
C ASN A 113 -4.19 18.08 28.47
N ASP A 114 -4.54 16.84 28.08
CA ASP A 114 -3.65 15.97 27.26
C ASP A 114 -4.17 15.68 25.84
N GLN A 115 -5.05 16.53 25.32
CA GLN A 115 -5.74 16.34 24.04
C GLN A 115 -4.81 16.35 22.81
N THR A 116 -3.80 17.23 22.82
CA THR A 116 -2.76 17.26 21.78
C THR A 116 -1.92 15.99 21.78
N VAL A 117 -1.66 15.41 22.96
CA VAL A 117 -0.88 14.17 23.11
C VAL A 117 -1.65 12.97 22.59
N ILE A 118 -2.96 12.85 22.87
CA ILE A 118 -3.79 11.74 22.38
C ILE A 118 -3.96 11.79 20.85
N LEU A 119 -4.15 12.98 20.28
CA LEU A 119 -4.19 13.17 18.82
C LEU A 119 -2.83 12.85 18.17
N MET A 120 -1.73 13.27 18.80
CA MET A 120 -0.38 12.99 18.33
C MET A 120 -0.08 11.49 18.37
N CYS A 121 -0.37 10.80 19.48
CA CYS A 121 -0.18 9.35 19.61
C CYS A 121 -1.02 8.55 18.59
N ARG A 122 -2.25 8.99 18.31
CA ARG A 122 -3.09 8.33 17.29
C ARG A 122 -2.64 8.65 15.87
N SER A 123 -2.20 9.86 15.60
CA SER A 123 -1.57 10.23 14.33
C SER A 123 -0.31 9.39 14.10
N ASN A 124 0.50 9.16 15.14
CA ASN A 124 1.67 8.28 15.08
C ASN A 124 1.29 6.82 14.79
N ASP A 125 0.36 6.23 15.53
CA ASP A 125 -0.06 4.82 15.29
C ASP A 125 -0.62 4.60 13.88
N VAL A 126 -1.25 5.63 13.31
CA VAL A 126 -1.68 5.55 11.91
C VAL A 126 -0.50 5.76 10.96
N HIS A 127 0.41 6.69 11.22
CA HIS A 127 1.62 6.91 10.41
C HIS A 127 2.52 5.66 10.38
N ASP A 128 2.75 5.02 11.53
CA ASP A 128 3.53 3.78 11.69
C ASP A 128 2.97 2.66 10.79
N LYS A 129 1.63 2.58 10.65
CA LYS A 129 0.98 1.60 9.76
C LYS A 129 1.17 1.89 8.28
N HIS A 130 1.44 3.13 7.89
CA HIS A 130 1.78 3.50 6.51
C HIS A 130 3.27 3.23 6.22
N GLU A 131 4.14 3.44 7.21
CA GLU A 131 5.57 3.11 7.08
C GLU A 131 5.78 1.64 6.74
N VAL A 132 4.94 0.73 7.26
CA VAL A 132 4.98 -0.69 6.88
C VAL A 132 4.83 -0.90 5.37
N ILE A 133 3.93 -0.17 4.70
CA ILE A 133 3.70 -0.31 3.26
C ILE A 133 4.91 0.21 2.47
N TRP A 134 5.49 1.33 2.91
CA TRP A 134 6.72 1.88 2.34
C TRP A 134 7.89 0.91 2.50
N HIS A 135 8.04 0.33 3.69
CA HIS A 135 9.07 -0.66 3.99
C HIS A 135 8.99 -1.85 3.04
N TYR A 136 7.79 -2.41 2.81
CA TYR A 136 7.63 -3.49 1.83
C TYR A 136 7.96 -3.06 0.39
N GLY A 137 7.74 -1.79 0.03
CA GLY A 137 8.22 -1.23 -1.22
C GLY A 137 9.75 -1.27 -1.33
N ASP A 138 10.48 -0.99 -0.25
CA ASP A 138 11.95 -1.08 -0.24
C ASP A 138 12.44 -2.53 -0.24
N VAL A 139 11.73 -3.43 0.46
CA VAL A 139 12.00 -4.88 0.41
C VAL A 139 11.91 -5.41 -1.01
N LEU A 140 10.92 -4.98 -1.81
CA LEU A 140 10.81 -5.38 -3.23
C LEU A 140 12.03 -4.97 -4.08
N VAL A 141 12.57 -3.76 -3.85
CA VAL A 141 13.80 -3.31 -4.52
C VAL A 141 14.99 -4.14 -4.09
N ASN A 142 15.14 -4.36 -2.79
CA ASN A 142 16.23 -5.17 -2.24
C ASN A 142 16.17 -6.61 -2.75
N LEU A 143 14.97 -7.18 -2.88
CA LEU A 143 14.76 -8.52 -3.43
C LEU A 143 15.12 -8.57 -4.93
N GLY A 144 14.83 -7.49 -5.69
CA GLY A 144 15.30 -7.33 -7.06
C GLY A 144 16.83 -7.29 -7.17
N LEU A 145 17.50 -6.55 -6.27
CA LEU A 145 18.97 -6.51 -6.19
C LEU A 145 19.56 -7.88 -5.82
N VAL A 146 18.94 -8.62 -4.91
CA VAL A 146 19.31 -10.02 -4.61
C VAL A 146 19.21 -10.88 -5.87
N GLY A 147 18.17 -10.68 -6.69
CA GLY A 147 18.04 -11.34 -7.99
C GLY A 147 19.19 -11.04 -8.96
N THR A 148 19.75 -9.82 -8.93
CA THR A 148 20.97 -9.51 -9.69
C THR A 148 22.15 -10.35 -9.23
N VAL A 149 22.36 -10.44 -7.91
CA VAL A 149 23.45 -11.23 -7.33
C VAL A 149 23.29 -12.71 -7.68
N VAL A 150 22.07 -13.25 -7.56
CA VAL A 150 21.77 -14.64 -7.90
C VAL A 150 21.96 -14.89 -9.39
N GLY A 151 21.45 -14.02 -10.27
CA GLY A 151 21.60 -14.16 -11.71
C GLY A 151 23.06 -14.12 -12.16
N PHE A 152 23.87 -13.20 -11.61
CA PHE A 152 25.32 -13.19 -11.87
C PHE A 152 26.02 -14.43 -11.34
N THR A 153 25.64 -14.91 -10.15
CA THR A 153 26.19 -16.15 -9.58
C THR A 153 25.90 -17.34 -10.50
N MET A 154 24.66 -17.43 -11.02
CA MET A 154 24.27 -18.47 -11.97
C MET A 154 25.02 -18.36 -13.30
N ALA A 155 25.26 -17.15 -13.80
CA ALA A 155 25.99 -16.93 -15.05
C ALA A 155 27.46 -17.36 -14.96
N LEU A 156 28.12 -17.15 -13.82
CA LEU A 156 29.54 -17.48 -13.63
C LEU A 156 29.78 -18.92 -13.14
N TRP A 157 28.77 -19.58 -12.59
CA TRP A 157 28.88 -20.92 -12.01
C TRP A 157 29.62 -21.95 -12.89
N PRO A 158 29.35 -22.06 -14.21
CA PRO A 158 30.01 -23.06 -15.05
C PRO A 158 31.54 -22.91 -15.15
N PHE A 159 32.08 -21.70 -14.98
CA PHE A 159 33.52 -21.46 -15.04
C PHE A 159 34.30 -22.10 -13.90
N PHE A 160 33.65 -22.38 -12.77
CA PHE A 160 34.29 -23.01 -11.61
C PHE A 160 34.34 -24.54 -11.70
N ILE A 161 33.57 -25.15 -12.61
CA ILE A 161 33.38 -26.60 -12.69
C ILE A 161 34.13 -27.20 -13.87
N LEU A 162 34.36 -26.44 -14.94
CA LEU A 162 34.98 -26.96 -16.16
C LEU A 162 36.48 -27.22 -15.97
N PRO A 163 36.96 -28.47 -16.14
CA PRO A 163 38.38 -28.80 -16.03
C PRO A 163 39.20 -28.29 -17.23
N GLU A 164 38.58 -28.20 -18.41
CA GLU A 164 39.23 -27.78 -19.68
C GLU A 164 38.24 -26.99 -20.56
N PHE A 165 38.73 -25.93 -21.21
CA PHE A 165 37.94 -25.08 -22.11
C PHE A 165 37.87 -25.66 -23.53
N THR A 166 37.01 -26.66 -23.75
CA THR A 166 36.72 -27.19 -25.10
C THR A 166 35.68 -26.32 -25.83
N PHE A 167 35.67 -26.36 -27.16
CA PHE A 167 34.74 -25.57 -27.98
C PHE A 167 33.26 -25.86 -27.70
N GLU A 168 32.93 -27.13 -27.39
CA GLU A 168 31.56 -27.53 -27.00
C GLU A 168 31.21 -27.05 -25.59
N ALA A 169 32.16 -27.09 -24.64
CA ALA A 169 31.97 -26.53 -23.31
C ALA A 169 31.70 -25.03 -23.36
N VAL A 170 32.42 -24.28 -24.21
CA VAL A 170 32.21 -22.84 -24.40
C VAL A 170 30.80 -22.54 -24.95
N LYS A 171 30.29 -23.33 -25.90
CA LYS A 171 28.91 -23.17 -26.42
C LYS A 171 27.85 -23.37 -25.33
N GLY A 172 28.02 -24.38 -24.46
CA GLY A 172 27.12 -24.60 -23.33
C GLY A 172 27.16 -23.46 -22.30
N VAL A 173 28.37 -22.95 -22.02
CA VAL A 173 28.60 -21.82 -21.11
C VAL A 173 27.92 -20.53 -21.61
N LEU A 174 27.95 -20.27 -22.91
CA LEU A 174 27.26 -19.11 -23.50
C LEU A 174 25.75 -19.12 -23.21
N GLY A 175 25.10 -20.28 -23.29
CA GLY A 175 23.68 -20.42 -22.95
C GLY A 175 23.38 -20.12 -21.49
N THR A 176 24.20 -20.64 -20.58
CA THR A 176 24.06 -20.40 -19.13
C THR A 176 24.34 -18.94 -18.73
N ILE A 177 25.28 -18.27 -19.41
CA ILE A 177 25.55 -16.84 -19.20
C ILE A 177 24.31 -16.02 -19.59
N SER A 178 23.74 -16.29 -20.77
CA SER A 178 22.52 -15.60 -21.22
C SER A 178 21.35 -15.83 -20.26
N GLY A 179 21.21 -17.05 -19.72
CA GLY A 179 20.19 -17.36 -18.71
C GLY A 179 20.37 -16.59 -17.41
N GLY A 180 21.58 -16.62 -16.82
CA GLY A 180 21.85 -15.91 -15.57
C GLY A 180 21.69 -14.39 -15.68
N ILE A 181 22.07 -13.81 -16.82
CA ILE A 181 21.84 -12.38 -17.12
C ILE A 181 20.34 -12.08 -17.25
N ALA A 182 19.58 -12.95 -17.93
CA ALA A 182 18.13 -12.78 -18.06
C ALA A 182 17.44 -12.79 -16.69
N VAL A 183 17.80 -13.73 -15.81
CA VAL A 183 17.30 -13.76 -14.42
C VAL A 183 17.58 -12.43 -13.72
N ALA A 184 18.84 -11.97 -13.72
CA ALA A 184 19.24 -10.73 -13.07
C ALA A 184 18.45 -9.51 -13.55
N LEU A 185 18.26 -9.37 -14.86
CA LEU A 185 17.53 -8.26 -15.45
C LEU A 185 16.03 -8.31 -15.14
N PHE A 186 15.41 -9.47 -15.32
CA PHE A 186 13.96 -9.61 -15.12
C PHE A 186 13.56 -9.46 -13.65
N THR A 187 14.29 -10.08 -12.72
CA THR A 187 14.01 -9.94 -11.28
C THR A 187 14.17 -8.50 -10.80
N THR A 188 15.19 -7.79 -11.30
CA THR A 188 15.46 -6.40 -10.93
C THR A 188 14.42 -5.46 -11.50
N GLY A 189 14.08 -5.63 -12.77
CA GLY A 189 13.02 -4.86 -13.44
C GLY A 189 11.68 -5.03 -12.74
N LEU A 190 11.32 -6.27 -12.36
CA LEU A 190 10.11 -6.55 -11.60
C LEU A 190 10.14 -5.97 -10.19
N GLY A 191 11.24 -6.11 -9.45
CA GLY A 191 11.39 -5.56 -8.10
C GLY A 191 11.21 -4.04 -8.07
N ILE A 192 11.83 -3.32 -9.01
CA ILE A 192 11.69 -1.87 -9.14
C ILE A 192 10.26 -1.48 -9.58
N THR A 193 9.74 -2.13 -10.62
CA THR A 193 8.40 -1.81 -11.15
C THR A 193 7.32 -2.01 -10.10
N THR A 194 7.34 -3.15 -9.41
CA THR A 194 6.37 -3.46 -8.34
C THR A 194 6.53 -2.52 -7.15
N SER A 195 7.77 -2.18 -6.74
CA SER A 195 8.03 -1.20 -5.68
C SER A 195 7.43 0.17 -5.97
N VAL A 196 7.62 0.69 -7.19
CA VAL A 196 7.07 1.99 -7.60
C VAL A 196 5.55 1.97 -7.50
N ILE A 197 4.90 0.91 -7.98
CA ILE A 197 3.44 0.77 -7.91
C ILE A 197 2.96 0.78 -6.45
N ILE A 198 3.60 0.01 -5.56
CA ILE A 198 3.26 -0.02 -4.13
C ILE A 198 3.44 1.36 -3.49
N LYS A 199 4.55 2.05 -3.76
CA LYS A 199 4.83 3.39 -3.19
C LYS A 199 3.81 4.43 -3.66
N VAL A 200 3.35 4.35 -4.91
CA VAL A 200 2.26 5.20 -5.41
C VAL A 200 0.96 4.91 -4.63
N GLN A 201 0.58 3.64 -4.45
CA GLN A 201 -0.59 3.29 -3.64
C GLN A 201 -0.47 3.79 -2.20
N ALA A 202 0.72 3.67 -1.60
CA ALA A 202 1.02 4.16 -0.25
C ALA A 202 0.85 5.68 -0.13
N ARG A 203 1.35 6.47 -1.11
CA ARG A 203 1.17 7.93 -1.15
C ARG A 203 -0.28 8.36 -1.17
N TYR A 204 -1.11 7.69 -1.97
CA TYR A 204 -2.54 8.00 -2.01
C TYR A 204 -3.20 7.72 -0.66
N LEU A 205 -2.90 6.56 -0.06
CA LEU A 205 -3.42 6.20 1.26
C LEU A 205 -2.98 7.19 2.35
N GLU A 206 -1.70 7.58 2.36
CA GLU A 206 -1.14 8.58 3.28
C GLU A 206 -1.87 9.93 3.15
N THR A 207 -2.10 10.40 1.93
CA THR A 207 -2.83 11.64 1.66
C THR A 207 -4.26 11.58 2.21
N GLY A 208 -4.96 10.48 1.98
CA GLY A 208 -6.33 10.29 2.48
C GLY A 208 -6.40 10.23 4.01
N THR A 209 -5.44 9.57 4.64
CA THR A 209 -5.30 9.52 6.09
C THR A 209 -5.02 10.90 6.67
N ASN A 210 -4.07 11.66 6.10
CA ASN A 210 -3.74 13.00 6.59
C ASN A 210 -4.97 13.92 6.53
N GLN A 211 -5.74 13.88 5.44
CA GLN A 211 -7.00 14.60 5.33
C GLN A 211 -8.01 14.22 6.40
N LEU A 212 -8.14 12.92 6.72
CA LEU A 212 -9.02 12.43 7.78
C LEU A 212 -8.60 13.00 9.14
N MET A 213 -7.30 12.94 9.46
CA MET A 213 -6.77 13.44 10.74
C MET A 213 -6.94 14.95 10.88
N THR A 214 -6.67 15.73 9.82
CA THR A 214 -6.90 17.19 9.82
C THR A 214 -8.36 17.54 10.04
N GLN A 215 -9.29 16.84 9.37
CA GLN A 215 -10.72 17.08 9.56
C GLN A 215 -11.19 16.71 10.98
N LEU A 216 -10.66 15.63 11.54
CA LEU A 216 -10.96 15.22 12.90
C LEU A 216 -10.47 16.26 13.92
N ALA A 217 -9.22 16.72 13.78
CA ALA A 217 -8.66 17.75 14.66
C ALA A 217 -9.48 19.05 14.61
N TYR A 218 -9.82 19.52 13.40
CA TYR A 218 -10.64 20.73 13.22
C TYR A 218 -12.02 20.61 13.88
N LEU A 219 -12.71 19.47 13.72
CA LEU A 219 -14.03 19.24 14.32
C LEU A 219 -13.97 19.20 15.84
N THR A 220 -12.94 18.54 16.37
CA THR A 220 -12.71 18.45 17.81
C THR A 220 -12.45 19.83 18.41
N GLU A 221 -11.57 20.63 17.82
CA GLU A 221 -11.22 21.97 18.33
C GLU A 221 -12.36 22.99 18.19
N THR A 222 -13.05 23.00 17.05
CA THR A 222 -14.01 24.07 16.73
C THR A 222 -15.40 23.83 17.33
N LYS A 223 -15.84 22.56 17.42
CA LYS A 223 -17.23 22.24 17.80
C LYS A 223 -17.37 21.47 19.11
N LEU A 224 -16.48 20.51 19.40
CA LEU A 224 -16.63 19.65 20.59
C LEU A 224 -16.10 20.28 21.88
N ILE A 225 -14.95 20.96 21.84
CA ILE A 225 -14.39 21.61 23.03
C ILE A 225 -15.30 22.72 23.59
N PRO A 226 -15.94 23.58 22.76
CA PRO A 226 -16.87 24.59 23.27
C PRO A 226 -18.09 23.96 23.96
N ILE A 227 -18.66 22.89 23.41
CA ILE A 227 -19.84 22.21 23.97
C ILE A 227 -19.48 21.52 25.30
N LEU A 228 -18.35 20.81 25.36
CA LEU A 228 -17.86 20.20 26.61
C LEU A 228 -17.43 21.22 27.68
N ARG A 229 -17.13 22.47 27.29
CA ARG A 229 -16.91 23.57 28.25
C ARG A 229 -18.21 24.12 28.84
N VAL A 230 -19.34 23.97 28.16
CA VAL A 230 -20.64 24.48 28.61
C VAL A 230 -21.31 23.52 29.59
N ASP A 231 -21.14 22.21 29.44
CA ASP A 231 -21.71 21.20 30.37
C ASP A 231 -21.03 21.13 31.76
N GLU A 232 -19.91 21.82 31.97
CA GLU A 232 -19.18 21.88 33.27
C GLU A 232 -19.52 23.12 34.13
N ASN A 233 -20.36 24.04 33.64
CA ASN A 233 -20.87 25.20 34.39
C ASN A 233 -22.35 25.00 34.78
#